data_AF-A0A1Q3ANY2-F1
#
_entry.id   AF-A0A1Q3ANY2-F1
#
_cell.length_a   1.000
_cell.length_b   1.000
_cell.length_c   1.000
_cell.angle_alpha   90.00
_cell.angle_beta   90.00
_cell.angle_gamma   90.00
#
_symmetry.space_group_name_H-M   'P 1'
#
loop_
_entity.id
_entity.type
_entity.pdbx_description
1 polymer ?
#
loop_
_entity_poly.entity_id
_entity_poly.type
_entity_poly.pdbx_seq_one_letter_code
_entity_poly.pdbx_strand_id
1 'polypeptide(L)'
;MNEIEVLNVSSKLSNEFKDENENFKLEIDALKKTFSKFSNSSHKLDNLLGFQRCVFDKAVLGYEEMNNVEHFNNFFVKKKEPKITCNYCGRLGHISTSCLHRNNFGKTKKVWVPKGTTFTNPQGPKFIWVQKV
;
A
#
# COMPACT_ATOMS: atom_id res chain seq x y z
N MET A 1 8.46 27.22 -71.44
CA MET A 1 7.87 26.52 -70.28
C MET A 1 6.36 26.70 -70.38
N ASN A 2 5.57 25.63 -70.32
CA ASN A 2 4.13 25.70 -70.59
C ASN A 2 3.41 26.25 -69.34
N GLU A 3 2.78 27.42 -69.42
CA GLU A 3 2.15 28.09 -68.26
C GLU A 3 1.09 27.20 -67.58
N ILE A 4 0.41 26.36 -68.36
CA ILE A 4 -0.60 25.41 -67.87
C ILE A 4 0.03 24.34 -66.96
N GLU A 5 1.23 23.85 -67.29
CA GLU A 5 1.95 22.87 -66.46
C GLU A 5 2.37 23.47 -65.12
N VAL A 6 2.85 24.72 -65.13
CA VAL A 6 3.25 25.44 -63.92
C VAL A 6 2.06 25.66 -62.98
N LEU A 7 0.90 26.06 -63.53
CA LEU A 7 -0.33 26.24 -62.75
C LEU A 7 -0.84 24.94 -62.14
N ASN A 8 -0.74 23.82 -62.85
CA ASN A 8 -1.15 22.51 -62.34
C ASN A 8 -0.26 22.01 -61.20
N VAL A 9 1.06 22.18 -61.32
CA VAL A 9 2.00 21.84 -60.24
C VAL A 9 1.75 22.73 -59.01
N SER A 10 1.54 24.03 -59.22
CA SER A 10 1.24 24.98 -58.14
C SER A 10 -0.06 24.65 -57.40
N SER A 11 -1.13 24.29 -58.14
CA SER A 11 -2.41 23.91 -57.52
C SER A 11 -2.29 22.62 -56.70
N LYS A 12 -1.54 21.63 -57.20
CA LYS A 12 -1.29 20.36 -56.51
C LYS A 12 -0.53 20.58 -55.21
N LEU A 13 0.55 21.34 -55.27
CA LEU A 13 1.34 21.73 -54.10
C LEU A 13 0.48 22.49 -53.07
N SER A 14 -0.38 23.40 -53.52
CA SER A 14 -1.27 24.15 -52.62
C SER A 14 -2.30 23.27 -51.92
N ASN A 15 -2.76 22.19 -52.57
CA ASN A 15 -3.70 21.26 -51.95
C ASN A 15 -2.97 20.37 -50.93
N GLU A 16 -1.79 19.85 -51.27
CA GLU A 16 -0.94 19.08 -50.34
C GLU A 16 -0.63 19.88 -49.06
N PHE A 17 -0.27 21.17 -49.19
CA PHE A 17 -0.04 22.03 -48.04
C PHE A 17 -1.29 22.31 -47.19
N LYS A 18 -2.48 22.35 -47.80
CA LYS A 18 -3.74 22.50 -47.06
C LYS A 18 -4.02 21.26 -46.23
N ASP A 19 -3.87 20.08 -46.82
CA ASP A 19 -4.13 18.80 -46.16
C ASP A 19 -3.18 18.59 -44.97
N GLU A 20 -1.88 18.89 -45.15
CA GLU A 20 -0.90 18.86 -44.06
C GLU A 20 -1.26 19.81 -42.92
N ASN A 21 -1.67 21.04 -43.25
CA ASN A 21 -2.05 22.04 -42.24
C ASN A 21 -3.32 21.64 -41.47
N GLU A 22 -4.27 20.96 -42.12
CA GLU A 22 -5.44 20.39 -41.43
C GLU A 22 -5.03 19.26 -40.49
N ASN A 23 -4.13 18.36 -40.93
CA ASN A 23 -3.62 17.30 -40.07
C ASN A 23 -2.87 17.86 -38.84
N PHE A 24 -1.98 18.85 -39.04
CA PHE A 24 -1.27 19.48 -37.94
C PHE A 24 -2.21 20.16 -36.93
N LYS A 25 -3.32 20.75 -37.37
CA LYS A 25 -4.33 21.31 -36.45
C LYS A 25 -4.96 20.22 -35.58
N LEU A 26 -5.26 19.06 -36.14
CA LEU A 26 -5.82 17.92 -35.39
C LEU A 26 -4.80 17.38 -34.37
N GLU A 27 -3.54 17.23 -34.76
CA GLU A 27 -2.46 16.79 -33.86
C GLU A 27 -2.24 17.78 -32.71
N ILE A 28 -2.27 19.09 -32.99
CA ILE A 28 -2.15 20.13 -31.96
C ILE A 28 -3.31 20.06 -30.97
N ASP A 29 -4.55 19.87 -31.43
CA ASP A 29 -5.71 19.75 -30.53
C ASP A 29 -5.61 18.50 -29.64
N ALA A 30 -5.23 17.36 -30.23
CA ALA A 30 -4.99 16.12 -29.49
C ALA A 30 -3.88 16.31 -28.43
N LEU A 31 -2.78 16.98 -28.79
CA LEU A 31 -1.67 17.26 -27.88
C LEU A 31 -2.07 18.21 -26.75
N LYS A 32 -2.86 19.26 -27.04
CA LYS A 32 -3.38 20.16 -25.99
C LYS A 32 -4.28 19.39 -25.01
N LYS A 33 -5.09 18.46 -25.50
CA LYS A 33 -5.94 17.61 -24.65
C LYS A 33 -5.14 16.65 -23.77
N THR A 34 -4.05 16.06 -24.28
CA THR A 34 -3.18 15.21 -23.47
C THR A 34 -2.41 16.05 -22.44
N PHE A 35 -1.90 17.21 -22.84
CA PHE A 35 -1.18 18.11 -21.95
C PHE A 35 -2.04 18.64 -20.80
N SER A 36 -3.30 19.02 -21.06
CA SER A 36 -4.22 19.45 -20.00
C SER A 36 -4.53 18.34 -19.00
N LYS A 37 -4.72 17.09 -19.46
CA LYS A 37 -4.86 15.92 -18.57
C LYS A 37 -3.60 15.66 -17.75
N PHE A 38 -2.43 15.72 -18.38
CA PHE A 38 -1.14 15.55 -17.72
C PHE A 38 -0.93 16.60 -16.63
N SER A 39 -1.12 17.89 -16.96
CA SER A 39 -1.02 19.01 -16.01
C SER A 39 -1.96 18.83 -14.81
N ASN A 40 -3.23 18.47 -15.06
CA ASN A 40 -4.19 18.20 -13.98
C ASN A 40 -3.76 17.02 -13.09
N SER A 41 -3.15 15.98 -13.66
CA SER A 41 -2.62 14.86 -12.88
C SER A 41 -1.37 15.24 -12.08
N SER A 42 -0.48 16.06 -12.65
CA SER A 42 0.72 16.57 -11.96
C SER A 42 0.32 17.38 -10.74
N HIS A 43 -0.60 18.34 -10.89
CA HIS A 43 -1.06 19.16 -9.77
C HIS A 43 -1.68 18.32 -8.64
N LYS A 44 -2.40 17.24 -8.97
CA LYS A 44 -2.93 16.30 -7.97
C LYS A 44 -1.82 15.54 -7.24
N LEU A 45 -0.78 15.13 -7.95
CA LEU A 45 0.38 14.46 -7.38
C LEU A 45 1.18 15.42 -6.49
N ASP A 46 1.41 16.65 -6.95
CA ASP A 46 2.10 17.69 -6.18
C ASP A 46 1.36 18.02 -4.89
N ASN A 47 0.03 18.13 -4.94
CA ASN A 47 -0.78 18.28 -3.74
C ASN A 47 -0.59 17.08 -2.78
N LEU A 48 -0.68 15.85 -3.28
CA LEU A 48 -0.50 14.63 -2.46
C LEU A 48 0.89 14.58 -1.78
N LEU A 49 1.95 14.88 -2.54
CA LEU A 49 3.33 14.81 -2.06
C LEU A 49 3.71 16.03 -1.21
N GLY A 50 3.14 17.20 -1.48
CA GLY A 50 3.27 18.39 -0.64
C GLY A 50 2.79 18.11 0.79
N PHE A 51 1.70 17.36 0.95
CA PHE A 51 1.24 16.89 2.26
C PHE A 51 2.15 15.82 2.89
N GLN A 52 2.95 15.10 2.09
CA GLN A 52 3.85 14.05 2.57
C GLN A 52 5.21 14.59 3.07
N ARG A 53 5.55 15.85 2.77
CA ARG A 53 6.89 16.43 3.01
C ARG A 53 7.08 17.14 4.35
N CYS A 54 6.42 16.70 5.41
CA CYS A 54 6.86 17.11 6.75
C CYS A 54 7.77 16.07 7.39
N VAL A 55 9.07 16.15 7.07
CA VAL A 55 10.11 15.59 7.94
C VAL A 55 10.28 16.60 9.08
N PHE A 56 9.44 16.45 10.12
CA PHE A 56 9.33 17.41 11.21
C PHE A 56 10.57 17.47 12.11
N ASP A 57 11.38 16.40 12.14
CA ASP A 57 12.55 16.33 13.00
C ASP A 57 13.81 16.14 12.15
N LYS A 58 14.40 17.27 11.74
CA LYS A 58 15.76 17.30 11.18
C LYS A 58 16.81 17.63 12.24
N ALA A 59 16.44 17.77 13.51
CA ALA A 59 17.39 18.07 14.58
C ALA A 59 18.43 16.95 14.75
N VAL A 60 18.03 15.69 14.49
CA VAL A 60 18.94 14.53 14.46
C VAL A 60 20.00 14.63 13.35
N LEU A 61 19.78 15.46 12.32
CA LEU A 61 20.72 15.70 11.23
C LEU A 61 21.49 17.03 11.39
N GLY A 62 21.37 17.72 12.53
CA GLY A 62 22.12 18.94 12.83
C GLY A 62 21.54 20.24 12.26
N TYR A 63 20.27 20.26 11.81
CA TYR A 63 19.58 21.49 11.42
C TYR A 63 18.85 22.11 12.62
N GLU A 64 18.78 23.44 12.66
CA GLU A 64 18.00 24.18 13.67
C GLU A 64 16.50 23.86 13.57
N GLU A 65 15.84 23.76 14.74
CA GLU A 65 14.42 23.44 14.84
C GLU A 65 13.57 24.49 14.11
N MET A 66 12.78 24.02 13.14
CA MET A 66 11.87 24.89 12.39
C MET A 66 10.59 25.12 13.19
N ASN A 67 10.56 26.17 14.02
CA ASN A 67 9.45 26.46 14.95
C ASN A 67 8.11 26.89 14.29
N ASN A 68 8.09 27.16 12.97
CA ASN A 68 6.94 27.79 12.30
C ASN A 68 6.37 26.98 11.12
N VAL A 69 6.46 25.65 11.14
CA VAL A 69 5.87 24.83 10.08
C VAL A 69 4.38 24.66 10.34
N GLU A 70 3.53 25.19 9.45
CA GLU A 70 2.09 24.88 9.47
C GLU A 70 1.90 23.36 9.41
N HIS A 71 1.46 22.79 10.53
CA HIS A 71 1.14 21.37 10.62
C HIS A 71 -0.12 21.09 9.79
N PHE A 72 0.06 20.76 8.52
CA PHE A 72 -1.03 20.16 7.76
C PHE A 72 -1.39 18.83 8.43
N ASN A 73 -2.64 18.70 8.89
CA ASN A 73 -3.15 17.45 9.44
C ASN A 73 -3.00 16.34 8.38
N ASN A 74 -2.07 15.43 8.63
CA ASN A 74 -1.80 14.26 7.80
C ASN A 74 -3.10 13.53 7.44
N PHE A 75 -3.51 13.59 6.17
CA PHE A 75 -4.64 12.82 5.62
C PHE A 75 -4.32 11.34 5.42
N PHE A 76 -3.10 10.89 5.77
CA PHE A 76 -2.83 9.47 5.89
C PHE A 76 -3.67 8.93 7.05
N VAL A 77 -4.78 8.28 6.69
CA VAL A 77 -5.59 7.45 7.58
C VAL A 77 -4.61 6.68 8.46
N LYS A 78 -4.53 7.03 9.75
CA LYS A 78 -3.77 6.25 10.72
C LYS A 78 -4.17 4.80 10.48
N LYS A 79 -3.23 3.94 10.09
CA LYS A 79 -3.50 2.49 10.00
C LYS A 79 -4.22 2.16 11.31
N LYS A 80 -5.47 1.67 11.22
CA LYS A 80 -6.15 1.16 12.41
C LYS A 80 -5.25 0.04 12.90
N GLU A 81 -4.44 0.31 13.91
CA GLU A 81 -3.57 -0.71 14.47
C GLU A 81 -4.50 -1.87 14.85
N PRO A 82 -4.27 -3.08 14.32
CA PRO A 82 -5.08 -4.20 14.71
C PRO A 82 -4.94 -4.29 16.23
N LYS A 83 -6.05 -4.16 16.95
CA LYS A 83 -6.12 -4.39 18.40
C LYS A 83 -5.90 -5.89 18.60
N ILE A 84 -4.64 -6.31 18.52
CA ILE A 84 -4.26 -7.72 18.68
C ILE A 84 -4.46 -8.03 20.16
N THR A 85 -5.56 -8.70 20.47
CA THR A 85 -5.85 -9.26 21.79
C THR A 85 -5.37 -10.70 21.86
N CYS A 86 -4.81 -11.06 23.00
CA CYS A 86 -4.42 -12.44 23.27
C CYS A 86 -5.67 -13.25 23.65
N ASN A 87 -5.99 -14.32 22.90
CA ASN A 87 -7.14 -15.19 23.22
C ASN A 87 -6.95 -15.96 24.54
N TYR A 88 -5.74 -16.01 25.09
CA TYR A 88 -5.45 -16.71 26.35
C TYR A 88 -5.64 -15.82 27.59
N CYS A 89 -5.08 -14.60 27.58
CA CYS A 89 -5.11 -13.71 28.75
C CYS A 89 -5.96 -12.45 28.57
N GLY A 90 -6.56 -12.25 27.39
CA GLY A 90 -7.39 -11.09 27.06
C GLY A 90 -6.64 -9.76 26.93
N ARG A 91 -5.32 -9.72 27.17
CA ARG A 91 -4.53 -8.48 27.08
C ARG A 91 -4.18 -8.14 25.64
N LEU A 92 -4.07 -6.85 25.36
CA LEU A 92 -3.65 -6.31 24.07
C LEU A 92 -2.14 -6.42 23.84
N GLY A 93 -1.72 -6.40 22.58
CA GLY A 93 -0.31 -6.27 22.16
C GLY A 93 0.42 -7.57 21.86
N HIS A 94 -0.21 -8.74 22.00
CA HIS A 94 0.43 -10.03 21.67
C HIS A 94 -0.60 -11.13 21.33
N ILE A 95 -0.13 -12.18 20.66
CA ILE A 95 -0.93 -13.37 20.31
C ILE A 95 -0.79 -14.47 21.37
N SER A 96 -1.73 -15.43 21.41
CA SER A 96 -1.73 -16.49 22.44
C SER A 96 -0.46 -17.33 22.49
N THR A 97 0.25 -17.50 21.37
CA THR A 97 1.50 -18.27 21.31
C THR A 97 2.65 -17.59 22.05
N SER A 98 2.71 -16.26 22.02
CA SER A 98 3.71 -15.44 22.73
C SER A 98 3.24 -15.02 24.13
N CYS A 99 2.10 -15.54 24.61
CA CYS A 99 1.57 -15.18 25.91
C CYS A 99 2.45 -15.71 27.06
N LEU A 100 2.98 -14.80 27.88
CA LEU A 100 3.77 -15.14 29.07
C LEU A 100 3.00 -16.04 30.03
N HIS A 101 1.69 -15.82 30.23
CA HIS A 101 0.90 -16.69 31.10
C HIS A 101 0.88 -18.13 30.56
N ARG A 102 0.74 -18.34 29.24
CA ARG A 102 0.80 -19.66 28.63
C ARG A 102 2.18 -20.31 28.76
N ASN A 103 3.25 -19.53 28.64
CA ASN A 103 4.63 -20.04 28.71
C ASN A 103 5.10 -20.33 30.15
N ASN A 104 4.45 -19.71 31.15
CA ASN A 104 4.78 -19.86 32.58
C ASN A 104 3.86 -20.82 33.35
N PHE A 105 2.86 -21.45 32.71
CA PHE A 105 2.21 -22.62 33.34
C PHE A 105 3.27 -23.71 33.47
N GLY A 106 3.73 -23.87 34.71
CA GLY A 106 4.85 -24.71 35.11
C GLY A 106 4.88 -26.00 34.31
N LYS A 107 6.08 -26.32 33.81
CA LYS A 107 6.45 -27.57 33.14
C LYS A 107 6.27 -28.77 34.09
N THR A 108 5.06 -28.95 34.60
CA THR A 108 4.64 -30.14 35.33
C THR A 108 4.79 -31.26 34.32
N LYS A 109 5.82 -32.09 34.56
CA LYS A 109 6.10 -33.25 33.74
C LYS A 109 4.87 -34.14 33.81
N LYS A 110 4.09 -34.15 32.74
CA LYS A 110 3.00 -35.08 32.59
C LYS A 110 3.61 -36.45 32.32
N VAL A 111 3.14 -37.49 33.00
CA VAL A 111 3.64 -38.86 32.84
C VAL A 111 2.51 -39.73 32.33
N TRP A 112 2.83 -40.69 31.46
CA TRP A 112 1.88 -41.69 31.01
C TRP A 112 1.62 -42.69 32.14
N VAL A 113 0.37 -42.75 32.61
CA VAL A 113 -0.06 -43.76 33.59
C VAL A 113 -0.99 -44.76 32.89
N PRO A 114 -0.78 -46.08 33.06
CA PRO A 114 -1.69 -47.09 32.54
C PRO A 114 -3.10 -46.90 33.13
N LYS A 115 -4.14 -46.96 32.31
CA LYS A 115 -5.53 -46.99 32.80
C LYS A 115 -5.73 -48.25 33.66
N GLY A 116 -6.23 -48.07 34.88
CA GLY A 116 -6.55 -49.16 35.81
C GLY A 116 -7.49 -50.18 35.16
N THR A 117 -7.20 -51.46 35.33
CA THR A 117 -7.87 -52.57 34.66
C THR A 117 -9.23 -52.86 35.27
N THR A 118 -10.30 -52.21 34.79
CA THR A 118 -11.67 -52.74 34.95
C THR A 118 -12.58 -52.30 33.80
N PHE A 119 -13.27 -53.30 33.26
CA PHE A 119 -14.30 -53.34 32.21
C PHE A 119 -13.83 -53.48 30.75
N THR A 120 -14.37 -54.54 30.16
CA THR A 120 -14.16 -55.10 28.82
C THR A 120 -14.39 -54.07 27.71
N ASN A 121 -13.40 -53.98 26.83
CA ASN A 121 -13.38 -53.20 25.58
C ASN A 121 -13.39 -51.66 25.70
N PRO A 122 -12.32 -51.02 26.19
CA PRO A 122 -12.15 -49.57 26.06
C PRO A 122 -11.74 -49.23 24.62
N GLN A 123 -12.67 -48.71 23.83
CA GLN A 123 -12.37 -48.17 22.51
C GLN A 123 -11.76 -46.76 22.67
N GLY A 124 -10.43 -46.70 22.72
CA GLY A 124 -9.68 -45.45 22.86
C GLY A 124 -8.23 -45.65 23.35
N PRO A 125 -7.44 -44.57 23.47
CA PRO A 125 -6.05 -44.65 23.91
C PRO A 125 -5.91 -45.29 25.30
N LYS A 126 -4.98 -46.27 25.41
CA LYS A 126 -4.70 -47.07 26.62
C LYS A 126 -4.10 -46.27 27.78
N PHE A 127 -3.63 -45.06 27.51
CA PHE A 127 -3.00 -44.18 28.49
C PHE A 127 -3.73 -42.83 28.57
N ILE A 128 -3.71 -42.21 29.75
CA ILE A 128 -4.24 -40.87 29.99
C ILE A 128 -3.17 -39.95 30.57
N TRP A 129 -3.26 -38.67 30.25
CA TRP A 129 -2.43 -37.65 30.87
C TRP A 129 -2.94 -37.37 32.29
N VAL A 130 -2.09 -37.63 33.28
CA VAL A 130 -2.35 -37.25 34.67
C VAL A 130 -1.24 -36.29 35.12
N GLN A 131 -1.61 -35.31 35.94
CA GLN A 131 -0.65 -34.44 36.61
C GLN A 131 0.13 -35.27 37.63
N LYS A 132 1.46 -35.23 37.55
CA LYS A 132 2.32 -35.82 38.58
C LYS A 132 2.30 -34.88 39.78
N VAL A 133 1.72 -35.33 40.90
CA VAL A 133 1.86 -34.69 42.21
C VAL A 133 3.30 -34.84 42.69
#